data_AF-A0A7C5D518-F1
#
_entry.id   AF-A0A7C5D518-F1
#
_cell.length_a   1.000
_cell.length_b   1.000
_cell.length_c   1.000
_cell.angle_alpha   90.00
_cell.angle_beta   90.00
_cell.angle_gamma   90.00
#
_symmetry.space_group_name_H-M   'P 1'
#
loop_
_entity.id
_entity.type
_entity.pdbx_description
1 polymer ?
#
loop_
_entity_poly.entity_id
_entity_poly.type
_entity_poly.pdbx_seq_one_letter_code
_entity_poly.pdbx_strand_id
1 'polypeptide(L)'
;MWKKILIGVVAFFAIVIALVMYGTSGMTDTVDSFLQSVSEQNYNKAYNYLSDDFTKSTSKEQLIAFVKSSGLDKYKSASWGNRSFEGKRGEIEGTIETQNGGAIPLKVKFTKLSDGSWRIYAIEKAQSGVQVEKETQKNKVAKTAPSSTPKKSDADIEALVKDTILHFAVSVNKKDMSFLRDSASNRFKEAVTLEAANKGFQSFMDMNIDFTILDKMEPIIDSQEKKSDGRLVLNGHYETKPNKFYFVIHYIKESGSWKLIALDINIK
;
A
#
# COMPACT_ATOMS: atom_id res chain seq x y z
N MET A 1 34.80 -16.21 16.14
CA MET A 1 33.50 -16.94 16.10
C MET A 1 32.32 -16.04 15.74
N TRP A 2 32.28 -14.78 16.19
CA TRP A 2 31.27 -13.77 15.83
C TRP A 2 31.00 -13.61 14.32
N LYS A 3 32.05 -13.59 13.48
CA LYS A 3 31.91 -13.42 12.02
C LYS A 3 31.14 -14.56 11.32
N LYS A 4 31.17 -15.79 11.84
CA LYS A 4 30.42 -16.94 11.27
C LYS A 4 28.94 -16.92 11.68
N ILE A 5 28.65 -16.41 12.88
CA ILE A 5 27.28 -16.21 13.37
C ILE A 5 26.63 -15.02 12.63
N LEU A 6 27.37 -13.93 12.41
CA LEU A 6 26.89 -12.77 11.66
C LEU A 6 26.53 -13.10 10.20
N ILE A 7 27.35 -13.92 9.52
CA ILE A 7 27.07 -14.38 8.15
C ILE A 7 25.83 -15.27 8.12
N GLY A 8 25.63 -16.15 9.11
CA GLY A 8 24.43 -16.98 9.22
C GLY A 8 23.14 -16.17 9.45
N VAL A 9 23.21 -15.11 10.27
CA VAL A 9 22.06 -14.23 10.56
C VAL A 9 21.72 -13.33 9.37
N VAL A 10 22.71 -12.70 8.71
CA VAL A 10 22.48 -11.89 7.50
C VAL A 10 21.94 -12.75 6.35
N ALA A 11 22.43 -13.98 6.19
CA ALA A 11 21.89 -14.92 5.22
C ALA A 11 20.44 -15.31 5.56
N PHE A 12 20.12 -15.57 6.82
CA PHE A 12 18.75 -15.87 7.24
C PHE A 12 17.78 -14.71 6.97
N PHE A 13 18.15 -13.46 7.27
CA PHE A 13 17.31 -12.30 6.96
C PHE A 13 17.21 -11.99 5.47
N ALA A 14 18.29 -12.15 4.70
CA ALA A 14 18.23 -12.08 3.25
C ALA A 14 17.29 -13.15 2.68
N ILE A 15 17.30 -14.36 3.26
CA ILE A 15 16.37 -15.44 2.90
C ILE A 15 14.94 -15.09 3.31
N VAL A 16 14.68 -14.54 4.50
CA VAL A 16 13.32 -14.15 4.92
C VAL A 16 12.78 -13.01 4.07
N ILE A 17 13.58 -11.97 3.79
CA ILE A 17 13.21 -10.87 2.90
C ILE A 17 13.01 -11.39 1.47
N ALA A 18 13.89 -12.27 0.98
CA ALA A 18 13.72 -12.93 -0.31
C ALA A 18 12.48 -13.83 -0.33
N LEU A 19 12.11 -14.49 0.77
CA LEU A 19 10.91 -15.32 0.88
C LEU A 19 9.63 -14.49 0.92
N VAL A 20 9.66 -13.30 1.55
CA VAL A 20 8.55 -12.33 1.54
C VAL A 20 8.40 -11.69 0.15
N MET A 21 9.51 -11.30 -0.47
CA MET A 21 9.57 -10.83 -1.85
C MET A 21 9.13 -11.93 -2.82
N TYR A 22 9.57 -13.17 -2.65
CA TYR A 22 9.16 -14.31 -3.47
C TYR A 22 7.68 -14.63 -3.27
N GLY A 23 7.20 -14.67 -2.02
CA GLY A 23 5.81 -14.96 -1.69
C GLY A 23 4.82 -13.95 -2.27
N THR A 24 5.21 -12.67 -2.34
CA THR A 24 4.39 -11.58 -2.90
C THR A 24 4.68 -11.28 -4.37
N SER A 25 5.86 -11.63 -4.90
CA SER A 25 6.21 -11.48 -6.33
C SER A 25 5.26 -12.26 -7.22
N GLY A 26 4.85 -13.46 -6.78
CA GLY A 26 3.85 -14.23 -7.52
C GLY A 26 2.51 -13.51 -7.67
N MET A 27 2.13 -12.60 -6.75
CA MET A 27 0.91 -11.79 -6.92
C MET A 27 1.11 -10.68 -7.96
N THR A 28 2.24 -9.97 -7.90
CA THR A 28 2.54 -8.92 -8.90
C THR A 28 2.71 -9.51 -10.29
N ASP A 29 3.43 -10.61 -10.42
CA ASP A 29 3.63 -11.29 -11.70
C ASP A 29 2.30 -11.79 -12.28
N THR A 30 1.39 -12.28 -11.43
CA THR A 30 0.06 -12.74 -11.82
C THR A 30 -0.78 -11.58 -12.38
N VAL A 31 -0.84 -10.44 -11.68
CA VAL A 31 -1.62 -9.29 -12.15
C VAL A 31 -0.99 -8.60 -13.35
N ASP A 32 0.34 -8.51 -13.41
CA ASP A 32 1.04 -7.88 -14.53
C ASP A 32 0.84 -8.72 -15.80
N SER A 33 0.93 -10.05 -15.68
CA SER A 33 0.66 -10.97 -16.79
C SER A 33 -0.81 -10.96 -17.21
N PHE A 34 -1.75 -10.81 -16.26
CA PHE A 34 -3.16 -10.62 -16.55
C PHE A 34 -3.39 -9.33 -17.35
N LEU A 35 -2.89 -8.19 -16.87
CA LEU A 35 -3.03 -6.87 -17.51
C LEU A 35 -2.38 -6.84 -18.90
N GLN A 36 -1.19 -7.44 -19.03
CA GLN A 36 -0.52 -7.60 -20.32
C GLN A 36 -1.38 -8.42 -21.29
N SER A 37 -1.87 -9.60 -20.87
CA SER A 37 -2.70 -10.46 -21.73
C SER A 37 -4.00 -9.77 -22.15
N VAL A 38 -4.57 -8.98 -21.25
CA VAL A 38 -5.77 -8.19 -21.51
C VAL A 38 -5.49 -7.08 -22.55
N SER A 39 -4.37 -6.38 -22.45
CA SER A 39 -3.97 -5.34 -23.42
C SER A 39 -3.66 -5.90 -24.81
N GLU A 40 -3.15 -7.12 -24.87
CA GLU A 40 -2.94 -7.90 -26.09
C GLU A 40 -4.25 -8.50 -26.64
N GLN A 41 -5.39 -8.26 -26.00
CA GLN A 41 -6.69 -8.86 -26.31
C GLN A 41 -6.71 -10.40 -26.24
N ASN A 42 -5.71 -11.00 -25.58
CA ASN A 42 -5.61 -12.43 -25.36
C ASN A 42 -6.39 -12.84 -24.10
N TYR A 43 -7.72 -12.73 -24.18
CA TYR A 43 -8.59 -13.02 -23.04
C TYR A 43 -8.56 -14.49 -22.62
N ASN A 44 -8.23 -15.43 -23.52
CA ASN A 44 -8.03 -16.83 -23.14
C ASN A 44 -6.85 -16.99 -22.18
N LYS A 45 -5.73 -16.32 -22.47
CA LYS A 45 -4.57 -16.30 -21.57
C LYS A 45 -4.87 -15.52 -20.28
N ALA A 46 -5.56 -14.39 -20.37
CA ALA A 46 -5.97 -13.61 -19.20
C ALA A 46 -6.81 -14.44 -18.21
N TYR A 47 -7.71 -15.28 -18.71
CA TYR A 47 -8.55 -16.16 -17.91
C TYR A 47 -7.78 -17.14 -17.03
N ASN A 48 -6.57 -17.54 -17.46
CA ASN A 48 -5.74 -18.48 -16.70
C ASN A 48 -5.16 -17.87 -15.41
N TYR A 49 -5.20 -16.54 -15.25
CA TYR A 49 -4.76 -15.83 -14.04
C TYR A 49 -5.89 -15.60 -13.03
N LEU A 50 -7.13 -15.92 -13.40
CA LEU A 50 -8.32 -15.77 -12.56
C LEU A 50 -8.58 -17.03 -11.74
N SER A 51 -9.22 -16.89 -10.58
CA SER A 51 -9.62 -18.02 -9.75
C SER A 51 -10.88 -18.71 -10.29
N ASP A 52 -11.10 -19.95 -9.87
CA ASP A 52 -12.35 -20.67 -10.16
C ASP A 52 -13.58 -19.89 -9.70
N ASP A 53 -13.50 -19.27 -8.52
CA ASP A 53 -14.61 -18.46 -7.98
C ASP A 53 -14.88 -17.21 -8.83
N PHE A 54 -13.84 -16.58 -9.35
CA PHE A 54 -13.98 -15.44 -10.28
C PHE A 54 -14.64 -15.91 -11.58
N THR A 55 -14.14 -16.98 -12.19
CA THR A 55 -14.62 -17.46 -13.49
C THR A 55 -16.04 -18.04 -13.43
N LYS A 56 -16.46 -18.57 -12.27
CA LYS A 56 -17.85 -19.00 -12.02
C LYS A 56 -18.83 -17.83 -11.85
N SER A 57 -18.36 -16.70 -11.31
CA SER A 57 -19.21 -15.55 -11.00
C SER A 57 -19.21 -14.47 -12.09
N THR A 58 -18.18 -14.45 -12.95
CA THR A 58 -17.98 -13.42 -13.97
C THR A 58 -17.75 -14.07 -15.34
N SER A 59 -18.66 -13.79 -16.29
CA SER A 59 -18.54 -14.27 -17.67
C SER A 59 -17.41 -13.57 -18.43
N LYS A 60 -16.96 -14.17 -19.54
CA LYS A 60 -15.90 -13.61 -20.39
C LYS A 60 -16.29 -12.27 -20.99
N GLU A 61 -17.54 -12.13 -21.35
CA GLU A 61 -18.13 -10.90 -21.86
C GLU A 61 -18.16 -9.81 -20.78
N GLN A 62 -18.50 -10.17 -19.54
CA GLN A 62 -18.47 -9.24 -18.41
C GLN A 62 -17.06 -8.78 -18.08
N LEU A 63 -16.07 -9.69 -18.12
CA LEU A 63 -14.66 -9.33 -17.94
C LEU A 63 -14.19 -8.37 -19.04
N ILE A 64 -14.48 -8.69 -20.31
CA ILE A 64 -14.10 -7.85 -21.45
C ILE A 64 -14.74 -6.46 -21.32
N ALA A 65 -16.02 -6.39 -20.94
CA ALA A 65 -16.72 -5.13 -20.73
C ALA A 65 -16.10 -4.33 -19.58
N PHE A 66 -15.78 -4.97 -18.46
CA PHE A 66 -15.10 -4.34 -17.32
C PHE A 66 -13.73 -3.77 -17.75
N VAL A 67 -12.92 -4.57 -18.42
CA VAL A 67 -11.59 -4.17 -18.90
C VAL A 67 -11.68 -2.96 -19.83
N LYS A 68 -12.57 -2.98 -20.82
CA LYS A 68 -12.70 -1.90 -21.80
C LYS A 68 -13.23 -0.62 -21.17
N SER A 69 -14.26 -0.74 -20.32
CA SER A 69 -14.85 0.41 -19.63
C SER A 69 -13.93 1.00 -18.56
N SER A 70 -13.04 0.19 -17.99
CA SER A 70 -12.04 0.65 -17.02
C SER A 70 -10.82 1.29 -17.66
N GLY A 71 -10.56 1.05 -18.95
CA GLY A 71 -9.35 1.48 -19.66
C GLY A 71 -8.15 0.55 -19.45
N LEU A 72 -8.35 -0.60 -18.80
CA LEU A 72 -7.28 -1.57 -18.54
C LEU A 72 -6.82 -2.30 -19.81
N ASP A 73 -7.59 -2.28 -20.91
CA ASP A 73 -7.14 -2.75 -22.23
C ASP A 73 -6.04 -1.87 -22.82
N LYS A 74 -5.81 -0.68 -22.25
CA LYS A 74 -4.74 0.24 -22.64
C LYS A 74 -3.54 0.16 -21.69
N TYR A 75 -3.37 -0.94 -20.97
CA TYR A 75 -2.24 -1.14 -20.07
C TYR A 75 -0.89 -0.82 -20.74
N LYS A 76 -0.03 -0.11 -20.01
CA LYS A 76 1.37 0.17 -20.38
C LYS A 76 2.33 -0.32 -19.29
N SER A 77 2.05 0.03 -18.04
CA SER A 77 2.87 -0.32 -16.88
C SER A 77 2.05 -0.26 -15.60
N ALA A 78 2.53 -0.93 -14.55
CA ALA A 78 1.96 -0.86 -13.20
C ALA A 78 3.01 -0.44 -12.18
N SER A 79 2.57 0.28 -11.15
CA SER A 79 3.35 0.56 -9.96
C SER A 79 2.57 0.05 -8.75
N TRP A 80 3.08 -0.99 -8.10
CA TRP A 80 2.46 -1.61 -6.93
C TRP A 80 3.05 -1.04 -5.65
N GLY A 81 2.20 -0.43 -4.82
CA GLY A 81 2.59 0.17 -3.55
C GLY A 81 2.37 -0.79 -2.37
N ASN A 82 1.11 -1.09 -2.06
CA ASN A 82 0.77 -1.96 -0.94
C ASN A 82 0.69 -3.42 -1.39
N ARG A 83 1.34 -4.33 -0.65
CA ARG A 83 1.26 -5.79 -0.89
C ARG A 83 1.16 -6.49 0.45
N SER A 84 0.14 -7.33 0.61
CA SER A 84 -0.05 -8.11 1.84
C SER A 84 -0.58 -9.50 1.51
N PHE A 85 -0.27 -10.47 2.37
CA PHE A 85 -0.89 -11.78 2.31
C PHE A 85 -0.99 -12.38 3.70
N GLU A 86 -2.05 -13.15 3.93
CA GLU A 86 -2.32 -13.89 5.14
C GLU A 86 -2.84 -15.28 4.78
N GLY A 87 -2.07 -16.32 5.13
CA GLY A 87 -2.35 -17.70 4.74
C GLY A 87 -2.42 -17.85 3.22
N LYS A 88 -3.62 -18.18 2.71
CA LYS A 88 -3.89 -18.35 1.28
C LYS A 88 -4.51 -17.12 0.62
N ARG A 89 -4.70 -16.00 1.35
CA ARG A 89 -5.29 -14.78 0.79
C ARG A 89 -4.23 -13.70 0.63
N GLY A 90 -4.30 -12.98 -0.48
CA GLY A 90 -3.38 -11.90 -0.80
C GLY A 90 -4.13 -10.68 -1.29
N GLU A 91 -3.53 -9.51 -1.15
CA GLU A 91 -4.05 -8.23 -1.63
C GLU A 91 -2.89 -7.35 -2.07
N ILE A 92 -3.01 -6.73 -3.23
CA ILE A 92 -2.10 -5.67 -3.69
C ILE A 92 -2.91 -4.45 -4.11
N GLU A 93 -2.33 -3.28 -3.90
CA GLU A 93 -2.84 -2.00 -4.38
C GLU A 93 -1.75 -1.28 -5.17
N GLY A 94 -2.14 -0.69 -6.29
CA GLY A 94 -1.21 0.00 -7.18
C GLY A 94 -1.90 0.93 -8.15
N THR A 95 -1.08 1.58 -8.96
CA THR A 95 -1.54 2.47 -10.03
C THR A 95 -1.15 1.88 -11.38
N ILE A 96 -2.10 1.83 -12.29
CA ILE A 96 -1.92 1.40 -13.66
C ILE A 96 -1.75 2.62 -14.56
N GLU A 97 -0.66 2.68 -15.30
CA GLU A 97 -0.49 3.65 -16.37
C GLU A 97 -1.02 3.08 -17.68
N THR A 98 -1.78 3.89 -18.38
CA THR A 98 -2.32 3.55 -19.70
C THR A 98 -1.48 4.15 -20.81
N GLN A 99 -1.54 3.56 -22.01
CA GLN A 99 -0.88 4.06 -23.22
C GLN A 99 -1.29 5.50 -23.56
N ASN A 100 -2.48 5.92 -23.14
CA ASN A 100 -3.02 7.27 -23.36
C ASN A 100 -2.59 8.27 -22.25
N GLY A 101 -1.71 7.86 -21.34
CA GLY A 101 -1.21 8.71 -20.24
C GLY A 101 -2.13 8.82 -19.02
N GLY A 102 -3.26 8.09 -18.99
CA GLY A 102 -4.14 8.04 -17.83
C GLY A 102 -3.61 7.10 -16.74
N ALA A 103 -3.88 7.42 -15.48
CA ALA A 103 -3.54 6.62 -14.31
C ALA A 103 -4.81 6.03 -13.66
N ILE A 104 -4.84 4.73 -13.41
CA ILE A 104 -5.99 4.01 -12.83
C ILE A 104 -5.56 3.34 -11.53
N PRO A 105 -6.06 3.78 -10.36
CA PRO A 105 -5.77 3.09 -9.11
C PRO A 105 -6.55 1.77 -9.04
N LEU A 106 -5.87 0.69 -8.67
CA LEU A 106 -6.38 -0.67 -8.71
C LEU A 106 -6.06 -1.41 -7.41
N LYS A 107 -7.06 -2.10 -6.89
CA LYS A 107 -6.96 -3.05 -5.78
C LYS A 107 -7.26 -4.44 -6.32
N VAL A 108 -6.36 -5.38 -6.07
CA VAL A 108 -6.47 -6.76 -6.59
C VAL A 108 -6.30 -7.74 -5.45
N LYS A 109 -7.23 -8.69 -5.35
CA LYS A 109 -7.24 -9.71 -4.30
C LYS A 109 -6.99 -11.09 -4.88
N PHE A 110 -6.17 -11.87 -4.18
CA PHE A 110 -5.65 -13.17 -4.63
C PHE A 110 -5.97 -14.30 -3.67
N THR A 111 -6.15 -15.49 -4.23
CA THR A 111 -6.19 -16.74 -3.49
C THR A 111 -5.04 -17.63 -3.94
N LYS A 112 -4.38 -18.31 -3.02
CA LYS A 112 -3.27 -19.23 -3.29
C LYS A 112 -3.82 -20.64 -3.46
N LEU A 113 -3.53 -21.25 -4.60
CA LEU A 113 -3.91 -22.63 -4.92
C LEU A 113 -2.98 -23.63 -4.20
N SER A 114 -3.34 -24.91 -4.25
CA SER A 114 -2.57 -26.00 -3.64
C SER A 114 -1.17 -26.18 -4.26
N ASP A 115 -1.00 -25.82 -5.53
CA ASP A 115 0.28 -25.82 -6.24
C ASP A 115 1.17 -24.60 -5.90
N GLY A 116 0.70 -23.73 -5.00
CA GLY A 116 1.40 -22.52 -4.57
C GLY A 116 1.23 -21.32 -5.50
N SER A 117 0.51 -21.45 -6.61
CA SER A 117 0.27 -20.34 -7.54
C SER A 117 -0.83 -19.41 -7.02
N TRP A 118 -0.69 -18.12 -7.31
CA TRP A 118 -1.70 -17.11 -6.98
C TRP A 118 -2.71 -17.00 -8.13
N ARG A 119 -3.98 -16.74 -7.78
CA ARG A 119 -5.06 -16.45 -8.72
C ARG A 119 -5.89 -15.28 -8.24
N ILE A 120 -6.28 -14.41 -9.18
CA ILE A 120 -7.08 -13.22 -8.90
C ILE A 120 -8.53 -13.65 -8.65
N TYR A 121 -9.07 -13.33 -7.47
CA TYR A 121 -10.48 -13.55 -7.16
C TYR A 121 -11.30 -12.25 -7.09
N ALA A 122 -10.66 -11.08 -7.07
CA ALA A 122 -11.33 -9.79 -7.21
C ALA A 122 -10.41 -8.74 -7.82
N ILE A 123 -10.98 -7.88 -8.67
CA ILE A 123 -10.34 -6.69 -9.23
C ILE A 123 -11.29 -5.53 -9.00
N GLU A 124 -10.81 -4.52 -8.29
CA GLU A 124 -11.60 -3.36 -7.89
C GLU A 124 -10.85 -2.10 -8.34
N LYS A 125 -11.51 -1.23 -9.11
CA LYS A 125 -11.02 0.14 -9.25
C LYS A 125 -11.13 0.79 -7.88
N ALA A 126 -10.05 1.30 -7.33
CA ALA A 126 -10.17 2.13 -6.14
C ALA A 126 -10.96 3.38 -6.57
N GLN A 127 -12.15 3.59 -6.02
CA GLN A 127 -12.95 4.74 -6.39
C GLN A 127 -12.21 6.00 -5.95
N SER A 128 -11.71 6.80 -6.90
CA SER A 128 -11.56 8.24 -6.67
C SER A 128 -12.97 8.76 -6.39
N GLY A 129 -13.17 9.30 -5.18
CA GLY A 129 -14.49 9.53 -4.60
C GLY A 129 -15.52 10.16 -5.54
N VAL A 130 -16.39 9.34 -6.10
CA VAL A 130 -17.73 9.70 -6.56
C VAL A 130 -18.62 8.50 -6.23
N GLN A 131 -19.23 8.53 -5.05
CA GLN A 131 -20.39 7.72 -4.79
C GLN A 131 -21.52 8.26 -5.67
N VAL A 132 -21.97 7.46 -6.63
CA VAL A 132 -23.25 7.68 -7.29
C VAL A 132 -24.32 7.34 -6.27
N GLU A 133 -24.69 8.32 -5.47
CA GLU A 133 -25.85 8.27 -4.61
C GLU A 133 -27.07 8.55 -5.50
N LYS A 134 -27.80 7.49 -5.85
CA LYS A 134 -29.08 7.63 -6.54
C LYS A 134 -30.11 8.19 -5.56
N GLU A 135 -30.34 9.49 -5.73
CA GLU A 135 -31.60 10.23 -5.56
C GLU A 135 -32.58 9.78 -4.48
N THR A 136 -32.75 10.64 -3.48
CA THR A 136 -34.09 11.22 -3.27
C THR A 136 -33.94 12.70 -2.94
N GLN A 137 -34.38 13.53 -3.89
CA GLN A 137 -34.38 15.00 -3.80
C GLN A 137 -35.48 15.51 -2.86
N LYS A 138 -35.18 16.58 -2.11
CA LYS A 138 -36.06 17.76 -1.98
C LYS A 138 -35.33 18.92 -1.24
N ASN A 139 -35.05 19.99 -2.01
CA ASN A 139 -35.08 21.44 -1.69
C ASN A 139 -34.35 21.96 -0.42
N LYS A 140 -33.59 23.08 -0.39
CA LYS A 140 -33.59 24.33 -1.18
C LYS A 140 -32.33 25.19 -0.80
N VAL A 141 -31.67 25.77 -1.83
CA VAL A 141 -30.99 27.09 -1.99
C VAL A 141 -29.85 27.59 -1.07
N ALA A 142 -28.70 27.85 -1.74
CA ALA A 142 -27.60 28.83 -1.53
C ALA A 142 -26.74 28.70 -0.24
N LYS A 143 -25.40 28.77 -0.27
CA LYS A 143 -24.52 29.73 -0.96
C LYS A 143 -23.07 29.18 -0.99
N THR A 144 -22.29 29.69 -1.93
CA THR A 144 -20.89 29.42 -2.30
C THR A 144 -19.82 29.41 -1.18
N ALA A 145 -18.80 28.56 -1.39
CA ALA A 145 -17.42 28.50 -0.83
C ALA A 145 -17.07 27.17 -0.09
N PRO A 146 -15.81 26.70 -0.17
CA PRO A 146 -15.46 25.28 -0.21
C PRO A 146 -15.53 24.59 1.14
N SER A 147 -16.22 23.45 1.17
CA SER A 147 -16.34 22.60 2.36
C SER A 147 -15.08 21.76 2.55
N SER A 148 -14.04 22.37 3.12
CA SER A 148 -13.11 21.63 3.98
C SER A 148 -13.81 21.43 5.33
N THR A 149 -14.43 20.27 5.53
CA THR A 149 -14.80 19.83 6.88
C THR A 149 -14.21 18.45 7.17
N PRO A 150 -13.32 18.35 8.17
CA PRO A 150 -12.69 17.10 8.56
C PRO A 150 -13.71 16.24 9.32
N LYS A 151 -13.89 14.99 8.88
CA LYS A 151 -14.70 14.01 9.59
C LYS A 151 -13.90 13.48 10.79
N LYS A 152 -14.22 13.99 11.98
CA LYS A 152 -13.56 13.71 13.26
C LYS A 152 -14.04 12.38 13.90
N SER A 153 -13.10 11.48 14.22
CA SER A 153 -13.15 10.39 15.25
C SER A 153 -11.76 9.75 15.31
N ASP A 154 -11.10 9.38 16.42
CA ASP A 154 -11.16 9.68 17.87
C ASP A 154 -9.73 9.79 18.46
N ALA A 155 -8.73 9.92 17.59
CA ALA A 155 -7.37 10.34 17.85
C ALA A 155 -7.06 11.39 16.78
N ASP A 156 -6.26 12.39 17.10
CA ASP A 156 -5.84 13.36 16.11
C ASP A 156 -4.93 12.65 15.08
N ILE A 157 -5.51 12.24 13.95
CA ILE A 157 -4.86 11.44 12.91
C ILE A 157 -3.65 12.18 12.36
N GLU A 158 -3.78 13.49 12.21
CA GLU A 158 -2.69 14.35 11.81
C GLU A 158 -1.55 14.29 12.83
N ALA A 159 -1.87 14.37 14.12
CA ALA A 159 -0.87 14.22 15.18
C ALA A 159 -0.20 12.84 15.18
N LEU A 160 -0.94 11.75 14.91
CA LEU A 160 -0.36 10.40 14.79
C LEU A 160 0.65 10.31 13.65
N VAL A 161 0.28 10.86 12.48
CA VAL A 161 1.15 10.91 11.30
C VAL A 161 2.38 11.75 11.61
N LYS A 162 2.21 12.97 12.13
CA LYS A 162 3.31 13.87 12.49
C LYS A 162 4.27 13.21 13.47
N ASP A 163 3.76 12.61 14.54
CA ASP A 163 4.57 11.89 15.54
C ASP A 163 5.40 10.76 14.90
N THR A 164 4.75 9.94 14.07
CA THR A 164 5.41 8.80 13.40
C THR A 164 6.47 9.26 12.40
N ILE A 165 6.17 10.29 11.61
CA ILE A 165 7.09 10.84 10.62
C ILE A 165 8.25 11.59 11.29
N LEU A 166 8.01 12.25 12.43
CA LEU A 166 9.06 12.84 13.25
C LEU A 166 9.99 11.76 13.82
N HIS A 167 9.44 10.66 14.35
CA HIS A 167 10.25 9.53 14.81
C HIS A 167 11.12 8.95 13.70
N PHE A 168 10.56 8.78 12.50
CA PHE A 168 11.31 8.38 11.32
C PHE A 168 12.42 9.39 10.99
N ALA A 169 12.10 10.68 10.89
CA ALA A 169 13.05 11.72 10.53
C ALA A 169 14.22 11.83 11.52
N VAL A 170 13.92 11.80 12.83
CA VAL A 170 14.95 11.77 13.88
C VAL A 170 15.82 10.52 13.77
N SER A 171 15.22 9.36 13.51
CA SER A 171 15.97 8.12 13.32
C SER A 171 16.86 8.13 12.07
N VAL A 172 16.39 8.69 10.96
CA VAL A 172 17.18 8.86 9.73
C VAL A 172 18.37 9.78 9.99
N ASN A 173 18.14 10.95 10.60
CA ASN A 173 19.19 11.92 10.90
C ASN A 173 20.27 11.35 11.83
N LYS A 174 19.86 10.52 12.81
CA LYS A 174 20.78 9.82 13.72
C LYS A 174 21.43 8.59 13.10
N LYS A 175 20.99 8.17 11.92
CA LYS A 175 21.36 6.91 11.27
C LYS A 175 21.12 5.70 12.19
N ASP A 176 20.04 5.77 12.96
CA ASP A 176 19.64 4.77 13.95
C ASP A 176 18.12 4.74 14.13
N MET A 177 17.51 3.60 13.76
CA MET A 177 16.08 3.33 13.83
C MET A 177 15.59 2.89 15.21
N SER A 178 16.46 2.92 16.24
CA SER A 178 16.08 2.59 17.62
C SER A 178 14.88 3.41 18.09
N PHE A 179 14.90 4.73 17.86
CA PHE A 179 13.82 5.63 18.28
C PHE A 179 12.47 5.31 17.62
N LEU A 180 12.43 5.17 16.29
CA LEU A 180 11.22 4.75 15.57
C LEU A 180 10.72 3.39 16.05
N ARG A 181 11.63 2.40 16.15
CA ARG A 181 11.27 1.03 16.55
C ARG A 181 10.76 0.96 17.98
N ASP A 182 11.35 1.70 18.91
CA ASP A 182 10.99 1.66 20.32
C ASP A 182 9.60 2.28 20.57
N SER A 183 9.24 3.29 19.77
CA SER A 183 7.91 3.92 19.77
C SER A 183 6.80 3.01 19.22
N ALA A 184 7.16 2.04 18.37
CA ALA A 184 6.25 1.15 17.66
C ALA A 184 5.58 0.09 18.56
N SER A 185 4.70 -0.70 17.96
CA SER A 185 4.00 -1.81 18.63
C SER A 185 4.95 -2.91 19.12
N ASN A 186 4.50 -3.71 20.09
CA ASN A 186 5.24 -4.91 20.49
C ASN A 186 5.38 -5.89 19.32
N ARG A 187 4.33 -6.04 18.52
CA ARG A 187 4.37 -6.87 17.30
C ARG A 187 5.44 -6.42 16.31
N PHE A 188 5.59 -5.11 16.09
CA PHE A 188 6.66 -4.56 15.23
C PHE A 188 8.04 -4.85 15.83
N LYS A 189 8.20 -4.64 17.13
CA LYS A 189 9.46 -4.87 17.84
C LYS A 189 9.89 -6.34 17.80
N GLU A 190 8.95 -7.28 17.89
CA GLU A 190 9.19 -8.71 17.78
C GLU A 190 9.54 -9.14 16.34
N ALA A 191 8.84 -8.57 15.35
CA ALA A 191 9.01 -8.92 13.95
C ALA A 191 10.24 -8.26 13.28
N VAL A 192 10.61 -7.05 13.72
CA VAL A 192 11.64 -6.22 13.08
C VAL A 192 12.77 -5.96 14.08
N THR A 193 13.94 -6.53 13.81
CA THR A 193 15.15 -6.24 14.57
C THR A 193 15.66 -4.83 14.27
N LEU A 194 16.43 -4.25 15.19
CA LEU A 194 17.04 -2.94 14.97
C LEU A 194 17.93 -2.91 13.71
N GLU A 195 18.71 -3.97 13.48
CA GLU A 195 19.54 -4.10 12.28
C GLU A 195 18.70 -4.12 11.00
N ALA A 196 17.58 -4.86 11.00
CA ALA A 196 16.68 -4.91 9.85
C ALA A 196 16.02 -3.55 9.58
N ALA A 197 15.63 -2.82 10.64
CA ALA A 197 15.08 -1.47 10.51
C ALA A 197 16.11 -0.50 9.93
N ASN A 198 17.35 -0.50 10.45
CA ASN A 198 18.44 0.33 9.92
C ASN A 198 18.70 0.05 8.44
N LYS A 199 18.78 -1.24 8.07
CA LYS A 199 18.99 -1.65 6.68
C LYS A 199 17.82 -1.25 5.77
N GLY A 200 16.59 -1.41 6.22
CA GLY A 200 15.39 -1.09 5.44
C GLY A 200 15.28 0.39 5.06
N PHE A 201 15.79 1.28 5.92
CA PHE A 201 15.77 2.73 5.70
C PHE A 201 17.14 3.32 5.36
N GLN A 202 18.14 2.48 5.05
CA GLN A 202 19.52 2.90 4.78
C GLN A 202 19.59 3.94 3.65
N SER A 203 18.79 3.76 2.59
CA SER A 203 18.77 4.72 1.47
C SER A 203 18.42 6.14 1.91
N PHE A 204 17.52 6.31 2.86
CA PHE A 204 17.17 7.63 3.42
C PHE A 204 18.29 8.18 4.31
N MET A 205 18.99 7.32 5.07
CA MET A 205 20.16 7.71 5.87
C MET A 205 21.34 8.16 4.99
N ASP A 206 21.48 7.56 3.80
CA ASP A 206 22.54 7.84 2.85
C ASP A 206 22.27 9.12 2.03
N MET A 207 21.00 9.53 1.87
CA MET A 207 20.63 10.79 1.23
C MET A 207 21.15 12.02 1.98
N ASN A 208 21.42 11.88 3.29
CA ASN A 208 21.92 12.97 4.14
C ASN A 208 21.05 14.25 4.08
N ILE A 209 19.74 14.06 3.92
CA ILE A 209 18.70 15.09 3.95
C ILE A 209 18.14 15.18 5.37
N ASP A 210 17.93 16.40 5.87
CA ASP A 210 17.23 16.61 7.13
C ASP A 210 15.71 16.53 6.94
N PHE A 211 15.13 15.37 7.26
CA PHE A 211 13.70 15.14 7.16
C PHE A 211 12.89 15.78 8.30
N THR A 212 13.53 16.32 9.34
CA THR A 212 12.80 16.97 10.46
C THR A 212 12.13 18.26 10.02
N ILE A 213 12.48 18.79 8.85
CA ILE A 213 11.76 19.90 8.22
C ILE A 213 10.28 19.60 7.98
N LEU A 214 9.90 18.31 7.87
CA LEU A 214 8.51 17.88 7.72
C LEU A 214 7.64 18.20 8.95
N ASP A 215 8.24 18.36 10.14
CA ASP A 215 7.53 18.72 11.38
C ASP A 215 6.87 20.11 11.29
N LYS A 216 7.38 20.97 10.41
CA LYS A 216 6.84 22.32 10.14
C LYS A 216 5.79 22.31 9.02
N MET A 217 5.50 21.15 8.45
CA MET A 217 4.59 20.99 7.33
C MET A 217 3.35 20.21 7.77
N GLU A 218 2.28 20.38 7.00
CA GLU A 218 1.05 19.64 7.21
C GLU A 218 0.99 18.43 6.28
N PRO A 219 0.76 17.20 6.80
CA PRO A 219 0.50 16.06 5.95
C PRO A 219 -0.88 16.18 5.30
N ILE A 220 -0.94 15.85 4.01
CA ILE A 220 -2.19 15.63 3.29
C ILE A 220 -2.56 14.15 3.46
N ILE A 221 -3.70 13.89 4.08
CA ILE A 221 -4.23 12.52 4.24
C ILE A 221 -5.07 12.19 3.01
N ASP A 222 -4.55 11.30 2.16
CA ASP A 222 -5.22 10.86 0.94
C ASP A 222 -6.32 9.83 1.23
N SER A 223 -6.06 8.91 2.17
CA SER A 223 -7.08 7.94 2.60
C SER A 223 -6.87 7.41 4.01
N GLN A 224 -7.99 6.99 4.61
CA GLN A 224 -8.05 6.37 5.93
C GLN A 224 -8.93 5.12 5.84
N GLU A 225 -8.37 3.96 6.19
CA GLU A 225 -9.10 2.69 6.22
C GLU A 225 -8.97 2.00 7.58
N LYS A 226 -10.11 1.72 8.23
CA LYS A 226 -10.15 0.78 9.36
C LYS A 226 -10.43 -0.62 8.81
N LYS A 227 -9.46 -1.52 8.96
CA LYS A 227 -9.58 -2.92 8.53
C LYS A 227 -10.38 -3.72 9.58
N SER A 228 -11.01 -4.80 9.14
CA SER A 228 -11.84 -5.67 9.98
C SER A 228 -11.07 -6.35 11.13
N ASP A 229 -9.75 -6.44 11.03
CA ASP A 229 -8.87 -7.00 12.04
C ASP A 229 -8.37 -5.94 13.06
N GLY A 230 -8.94 -4.73 13.02
CA GLY A 230 -8.64 -3.66 13.96
C GLY A 230 -7.45 -2.78 13.58
N ARG A 231 -6.83 -3.00 12.41
CA ARG A 231 -5.78 -2.11 11.90
C ARG A 231 -6.36 -0.79 11.37
N LEU A 232 -5.63 0.29 11.58
CA LEU A 232 -5.86 1.58 10.92
C LEU A 232 -4.76 1.78 9.87
N VAL A 233 -5.14 2.00 8.62
CA VAL A 233 -4.21 2.26 7.51
C VAL A 233 -4.42 3.69 7.04
N LEU A 234 -3.35 4.46 6.99
CA LEU A 234 -3.31 5.84 6.53
C LEU A 234 -2.40 5.95 5.31
N ASN A 235 -2.91 6.54 4.24
CA ASN A 235 -2.12 6.94 3.08
C ASN A 235 -2.11 8.45 3.00
N GLY A 236 -0.97 9.02 2.65
CA GLY A 236 -0.86 10.47 2.51
C GLY A 236 0.50 10.91 2.00
N HIS A 237 0.70 12.21 1.98
CA HIS A 237 1.95 12.81 1.54
C HIS A 237 2.18 14.20 2.14
N TYR A 238 3.42 14.68 2.03
CA TYR A 238 3.79 16.08 2.22
C TYR A 238 4.15 16.69 0.86
N GLU A 239 3.68 17.91 0.62
CA GLU A 239 3.97 18.71 -0.59
C GLU A 239 5.38 19.34 -0.53
N THR A 240 6.40 18.50 -0.40
CA THR A 240 7.81 18.90 -0.46
C THR A 240 8.24 19.22 -1.89
N LYS A 241 9.36 19.96 -2.03
CA LYS A 241 9.95 20.31 -3.33
C LYS A 241 11.42 19.89 -3.40
N PRO A 242 11.94 19.46 -4.56
CA PRO A 242 11.24 19.32 -5.84
C PRO A 242 10.31 18.10 -5.91
N ASN A 243 10.54 17.11 -5.04
CA ASN A 243 9.84 15.83 -5.01
C ASN A 243 8.90 15.79 -3.80
N LYS A 244 7.76 15.12 -3.93
CA LYS A 244 6.80 14.91 -2.84
C LYS A 244 7.23 13.73 -1.96
N PHE A 245 6.93 13.82 -0.67
CA PHE A 245 7.20 12.77 0.31
C PHE A 245 5.90 12.02 0.59
N TYR A 246 5.79 10.77 0.14
CA TYR A 246 4.62 9.92 0.34
C TYR A 246 4.85 8.96 1.51
N PHE A 247 3.77 8.64 2.22
CA PHE A 247 3.76 7.67 3.31
C PHE A 247 2.57 6.72 3.24
N VAL A 248 2.78 5.50 3.71
CA VAL A 248 1.74 4.55 4.11
C VAL A 248 2.03 4.08 5.53
N ILE A 249 1.10 4.33 6.45
CA ILE A 249 1.26 3.99 7.87
C ILE A 249 0.18 3.03 8.31
N HIS A 250 0.60 1.92 8.90
CA HIS A 250 -0.28 0.95 9.51
C HIS A 250 -0.15 1.04 11.03
N TYR A 251 -1.30 1.16 11.71
CA TYR A 251 -1.39 1.13 13.16
C TYR A 251 -2.26 -0.02 13.63
N ILE A 252 -2.02 -0.47 14.86
CA ILE A 252 -2.94 -1.28 15.64
C ILE A 252 -3.13 -0.66 17.02
N LYS A 253 -4.25 -0.95 17.67
CA LYS A 253 -4.50 -0.46 19.02
C LYS A 253 -3.85 -1.39 20.04
N GLU A 254 -2.88 -0.91 20.80
CA GLU A 254 -2.25 -1.61 21.93
C GLU A 254 -2.46 -0.79 23.20
N SER A 255 -3.01 -1.42 24.25
CA SER A 255 -3.29 -0.76 25.55
C SER A 255 -4.01 0.59 25.42
N GLY A 256 -4.95 0.68 24.48
CA GLY A 256 -5.74 1.90 24.23
C GLY A 256 -5.11 2.93 23.30
N SER A 257 -3.83 2.79 22.92
CA SER A 257 -3.10 3.72 22.05
C SER A 257 -2.85 3.14 20.66
N TRP A 258 -2.85 3.99 19.63
CA TRP A 258 -2.41 3.57 18.30
C TRP A 258 -0.89 3.38 18.27
N LYS A 259 -0.44 2.22 17.79
CA LYS A 259 0.97 1.85 17.71
C LYS A 259 1.33 1.39 16.32
N LEU A 260 2.48 1.86 15.84
CA LEU A 260 3.00 1.56 14.50
C LEU A 260 3.23 0.05 14.34
N ILE A 261 2.74 -0.51 13.24
CA ILE A 261 2.99 -1.91 12.83
C ILE A 261 3.65 -2.02 11.45
N ALA A 262 3.56 -0.98 10.61
CA ALA A 262 4.30 -0.88 9.35
C ALA A 262 4.39 0.58 8.88
N LEU A 263 5.52 0.92 8.25
CA LEU A 263 5.78 2.23 7.65
C LEU A 263 6.42 2.04 6.28
N ASP A 264 5.83 2.60 5.24
CA ASP A 264 6.41 2.72 3.90
C ASP A 264 6.56 4.19 3.55
N ILE A 265 7.72 4.57 3.03
CA ILE A 265 8.08 5.94 2.65
C ILE A 265 8.58 5.93 1.21
N ASN A 266 8.14 6.91 0.42
CA ASN A 266 8.61 7.09 -0.94
C ASN A 266 8.79 8.58 -1.29
N ILE A 267 9.79 8.91 -2.10
CA ILE A 267 10.04 10.27 -2.58
C ILE A 267 9.99 10.24 -4.11
N LYS A 268 9.06 11.00 -4.70
CA LYS A 268 8.85 11.07 -6.16
C LYS A 268 8.70 12.49 -6.68
#